data_AF-A0A7C6NE29-F1
#
_entry.id   AF-A0A7C6NE29-F1
#
_cell.length_a   1.000
_cell.length_b   1.000
_cell.length_c   1.000
_cell.angle_alpha   90.00
_cell.angle_beta   90.00
_cell.angle_gamma   90.00
#
_symmetry.space_group_name_H-M   'P 1'
#
loop_
_entity.id
_entity.type
_entity.pdbx_description
1 polymer ?
#
loop_
_entity_poly.entity_id
_entity_poly.type
_entity_poly.pdbx_seq_one_letter_code
_entity_poly.pdbx_strand_id
1 'polypeptide(L)'
;MDEMLFKRLLLAWEDDENIDELIRMGYFKKMNGRILQTELCREELGRFIDAKKALVYEAVKELGSAENMERVMEIAGIKDFITFVFVAEELVEEGKFVKDKVKNVVLKAGS
;
A
#
# COMPACT_ATOMS: atom_id res chain seq x y z
N MET A 1 -3.88 -8.98 -7.45
CA MET A 1 -3.95 -9.71 -6.17
C MET A 1 -5.05 -9.15 -5.30
N ASP A 2 -5.50 -9.90 -4.30
CA ASP A 2 -6.33 -9.35 -3.21
C ASP A 2 -5.48 -8.69 -2.12
N GLU A 3 -6.15 -7.99 -1.20
CA GLU A 3 -5.53 -7.22 -0.12
C GLU A 3 -4.83 -8.11 0.93
N MET A 4 -5.30 -9.34 1.12
CA MET A 4 -4.69 -10.28 2.06
C MET A 4 -3.34 -10.77 1.53
N LEU A 5 -3.26 -11.13 0.25
CA LEU A 5 -1.99 -11.47 -0.39
C LEU A 5 -1.05 -10.26 -0.42
N PHE A 6 -1.55 -9.06 -0.72
CA PHE A 6 -0.76 -7.83 -0.64
C PHE A 6 -0.09 -7.66 0.73
N LYS A 7 -0.86 -7.79 1.82
CA LYS A 7 -0.34 -7.68 3.18
C LYS A 7 0.72 -8.73 3.49
N ARG A 8 0.50 -9.98 3.08
CA ARG A 8 1.48 -11.08 3.26
C ARG A 8 2.78 -10.76 2.54
N LEU A 9 2.72 -10.21 1.32
CA LEU A 9 3.90 -9.84 0.54
C LEU A 9 4.64 -8.62 1.13
N LEU A 10 3.90 -7.64 1.66
CA LEU A 10 4.46 -6.45 2.30
C LEU A 10 5.20 -6.80 3.61
N LEU A 11 4.61 -7.69 4.41
CA LEU A 11 5.10 -8.06 5.74
C LEU A 11 5.93 -9.35 5.77
N ALA A 12 6.28 -9.90 4.60
CA ALA A 12 7.01 -11.16 4.48
C ALA A 12 8.37 -11.20 5.18
N TRP A 13 8.93 -10.04 5.54
CA TRP A 13 10.19 -9.90 6.27
C TRP A 13 10.03 -9.91 7.79
N GLU A 14 8.82 -9.68 8.29
CA GLU A 14 8.51 -9.63 9.73
C GLU A 14 8.01 -10.97 10.28
N ASP A 15 7.53 -11.86 9.41
CA ASP A 15 6.96 -13.16 9.77
C ASP A 15 7.57 -14.29 8.93
N ASP A 16 8.50 -15.04 9.53
CA ASP A 16 9.25 -16.12 8.90
C ASP A 16 8.36 -17.33 8.56
N GLU A 17 7.20 -17.50 9.20
CA GLU A 17 6.36 -18.72 9.04
C GLU A 17 5.70 -18.82 7.66
N ASN A 18 5.60 -17.71 6.92
CA ASN A 18 4.89 -17.62 5.65
C ASN A 18 5.81 -17.63 4.41
N ILE A 19 7.13 -17.52 4.57
CA ILE A 19 8.02 -17.22 3.45
C ILE A 19 8.16 -18.37 2.44
N ASP A 20 8.14 -19.63 2.90
CA ASP A 20 8.29 -20.81 2.04
C ASP A 20 7.10 -20.99 1.08
N GLU A 21 5.89 -20.59 1.48
CA GLU A 21 4.73 -20.55 0.58
C GLU A 21 4.90 -19.46 -0.47
N LEU A 22 5.30 -18.25 -0.08
CA LEU A 22 5.48 -17.13 -0.99
C LEU A 22 6.64 -17.37 -1.98
N ILE A 23 7.67 -18.12 -1.58
CA ILE A 23 8.71 -18.64 -2.48
C ILE A 23 8.12 -19.62 -3.51
N ARG A 24 7.31 -20.59 -3.07
CA ARG A 24 6.65 -21.55 -3.98
C ARG A 24 5.70 -20.87 -4.96
N MET A 25 5.05 -19.78 -4.55
CA MET A 25 4.21 -18.95 -5.41
C MET A 25 5.01 -18.09 -6.39
N GLY A 26 6.34 -18.03 -6.26
CA GLY A 26 7.22 -17.27 -7.16
C GLY A 26 7.41 -15.81 -6.79
N TYR A 27 6.92 -15.35 -5.63
CA TYR A 27 7.07 -13.96 -5.18
C TYR A 27 8.45 -13.67 -4.58
N PHE A 28 9.08 -14.69 -4.00
CA PHE A 28 10.41 -14.57 -3.44
C PHE A 28 11.31 -15.68 -3.96
N LYS A 29 12.62 -15.46 -3.87
CA LYS A 29 13.63 -16.47 -4.13
C LYS A 29 14.73 -16.42 -3.08
N LYS A 30 15.25 -17.59 -2.73
CA LYS A 30 16.42 -17.72 -1.85
C LYS A 30 17.69 -17.77 -2.69
N MET A 31 18.59 -16.82 -2.49
CA MET A 31 19.90 -16.75 -3.14
C MET A 31 20.97 -16.44 -2.10
N ASN A 32 22.01 -17.30 -2.01
CA ASN A 32 23.13 -17.11 -1.07
C ASN A 32 22.70 -16.87 0.38
N GLY A 33 21.70 -17.62 0.86
CA GLY A 33 21.15 -17.47 2.21
C GLY A 33 20.28 -16.22 2.43
N ARG A 34 20.04 -15.41 1.39
CA ARG A 34 19.16 -14.23 1.45
C ARG A 34 17.86 -14.51 0.72
N ILE A 35 16.76 -14.00 1.26
CA ILE A 35 15.47 -13.90 0.57
C ILE A 35 15.54 -12.64 -0.30
N LEU A 36 15.03 -12.71 -1.53
CA LEU A 36 14.95 -11.58 -2.46
C LEU A 36 13.58 -11.58 -3.12
N GLN A 37 12.97 -10.41 -3.27
CA GLN A 37 11.75 -10.25 -4.08
C GLN A 37 12.05 -10.54 -5.56
N THR A 38 11.12 -11.23 -6.21
CA THR A 38 11.15 -11.46 -7.66
C THR A 38 10.57 -10.26 -8.41
N GLU A 39 10.75 -10.24 -9.73
CA GLU A 39 10.10 -9.27 -10.61
C GLU A 39 8.58 -9.37 -10.54
N LEU A 40 8.04 -10.59 -10.54
CA LEU A 40 6.61 -10.86 -10.34
C LEU A 40 6.07 -10.16 -9.08
N CYS A 41 6.76 -10.29 -7.95
CA CYS A 41 6.35 -9.64 -6.70
C CYS A 41 6.31 -8.12 -6.84
N ARG A 42 7.37 -7.52 -7.39
CA ARG A 42 7.44 -6.07 -7.58
C ARG A 42 6.34 -5.55 -8.51
N GLU A 43 6.10 -6.24 -9.62
CA GLU A 43 5.06 -5.85 -10.58
C GLU A 43 3.65 -5.98 -10.01
N GLU A 44 3.35 -7.06 -9.30
CA GLU A 44 2.02 -7.22 -8.72
C GLU A 44 1.77 -6.29 -7.55
N LEU A 45 2.77 -6.07 -6.67
CA LEU A 45 2.70 -5.06 -5.61
C LEU A 45 2.48 -3.68 -6.22
N GLY A 46 3.28 -3.29 -7.22
CA GLY A 46 3.16 -2.00 -7.91
C GLY A 46 1.77 -1.81 -8.53
N ARG A 47 1.27 -2.80 -9.28
CA ARG A 47 -0.09 -2.74 -9.85
C ARG A 47 -1.19 -2.60 -8.79
N PHE A 48 -1.06 -3.30 -7.67
CA PHE A 48 -2.01 -3.18 -6.57
C PHE A 48 -1.96 -1.78 -5.95
N ILE A 49 -0.76 -1.28 -5.65
CA ILE A 49 -0.55 0.05 -5.06
C ILE A 49 -1.09 1.14 -6.00
N ASP A 50 -0.75 1.11 -7.29
CA ASP A 50 -1.21 2.09 -8.28
C ASP A 50 -2.74 2.14 -8.37
N ALA A 51 -3.40 0.98 -8.37
CA ALA A 51 -4.85 0.89 -8.35
C ALA A 51 -5.44 1.51 -7.06
N LYS A 52 -4.84 1.26 -5.90
CA LYS A 52 -5.30 1.82 -4.62
C LYS A 52 -4.99 3.30 -4.46
N LYS A 53 -3.86 3.79 -4.97
CA LYS A 53 -3.49 5.21 -4.97
C LYS A 53 -4.55 6.06 -5.66
N ALA A 54 -5.01 5.64 -6.84
CA ALA A 54 -6.06 6.35 -7.57
C ALA A 54 -7.35 6.48 -6.75
N LEU A 55 -7.77 5.40 -6.07
CA LEU A 55 -8.97 5.36 -5.26
C LEU A 55 -8.85 6.21 -3.99
N VAL A 56 -7.72 6.11 -3.28
CA VAL A 56 -7.45 6.93 -2.09
C VAL A 56 -7.37 8.41 -2.44
N TYR A 57 -6.74 8.74 -3.57
CA TYR A 57 -6.66 10.11 -4.05
C TYR A 57 -8.05 10.71 -4.29
N GLU A 58 -8.92 10.01 -5.03
CA GLU A 58 -10.28 10.51 -5.28
C GLU A 58 -11.12 10.57 -3.99
N ALA A 59 -10.98 9.61 -3.07
CA ALA A 59 -11.66 9.64 -1.78
C ALA A 59 -11.25 10.86 -0.92
N VAL A 60 -9.96 11.14 -0.81
CA VAL A 60 -9.44 12.32 -0.07
C VAL A 60 -9.83 13.61 -0.76
N LYS A 61 -9.89 13.63 -2.10
CA LYS A 61 -10.37 14.78 -2.87
C LYS A 61 -11.85 15.07 -2.64
N GLU A 62 -12.69 14.03 -2.56
CA GLU A 62 -14.12 14.17 -2.27
C GLU A 62 -14.35 14.67 -0.83
N LEU A 63 -13.62 14.12 0.14
CA LEU A 63 -13.76 14.45 1.56
C LEU A 63 -12.96 15.69 1.99
N GLY A 64 -12.05 16.16 1.14
CA GLY A 64 -11.11 17.25 1.40
C GLY A 64 -9.89 16.86 2.27
N SER A 65 -9.96 15.75 3.02
CA SER A 65 -8.86 15.25 3.85
C SER A 65 -9.05 13.79 4.25
N ALA A 66 -8.04 13.22 4.91
CA ALA A 66 -8.11 11.92 5.57
C ALA A 66 -8.30 12.00 7.10
N GLU A 67 -8.93 13.05 7.62
CA GLU A 67 -9.24 13.16 9.06
C GLU A 67 -10.11 11.97 9.52
N ASN A 68 -11.14 11.63 8.74
CA ASN A 68 -11.92 10.41 8.92
C ASN A 68 -11.35 9.28 8.03
N MET A 69 -10.32 8.60 8.53
CA MET A 69 -9.64 7.51 7.80
C MET A 69 -10.58 6.35 7.47
N GLU A 70 -11.47 5.98 8.38
CA GLU A 70 -12.45 4.89 8.15
C GLU A 70 -13.31 5.19 6.92
N ARG A 71 -13.77 6.44 6.78
CA ARG A 71 -14.57 6.85 5.62
C ARG A 71 -13.77 6.87 4.32
N VAL A 72 -12.52 7.33 4.35
CA VAL A 72 -11.62 7.27 3.18
C VAL A 72 -11.40 5.83 2.73
N MET A 73 -11.13 4.94 3.69
CA MET A 73 -10.91 3.51 3.45
C MET A 73 -12.16 2.83 2.86
N GLU A 74 -13.35 3.16 3.38
CA GLU A 74 -14.62 2.67 2.86
C GLU A 74 -14.82 3.06 1.39
N ILE A 75 -14.64 4.34 1.05
CA ILE A 75 -14.77 4.85 -0.32
C ILE A 75 -13.71 4.22 -1.25
N ALA A 76 -12.48 4.06 -0.77
CA ALA A 76 -11.39 3.47 -1.54
C ALA A 76 -11.45 1.93 -1.61
N GLY A 77 -12.42 1.29 -0.94
CA GLY A 77 -12.53 -0.16 -0.86
C GLY A 77 -11.27 -0.82 -0.28
N ILE A 78 -10.69 -0.22 0.75
CA ILE A 78 -9.55 -0.75 1.52
C ILE A 78 -10.09 -1.23 2.86
N LYS A 79 -9.79 -2.47 3.24
CA LYS A 79 -10.28 -3.05 4.51
C LYS A 79 -9.23 -3.01 5.60
N ASP A 80 -7.95 -3.03 5.23
CA ASP A 80 -6.83 -3.13 6.15
C ASP A 80 -6.14 -1.77 6.33
N PHE A 81 -5.94 -1.38 7.59
CA PHE A 81 -5.35 -0.10 7.95
C PHE A 81 -3.89 0.04 7.47
N ILE A 82 -3.10 -1.03 7.49
CA ILE A 82 -1.70 -0.99 7.06
C ILE A 82 -1.64 -0.73 5.55
N THR A 83 -2.55 -1.35 4.78
CA THR A 83 -2.68 -1.08 3.35
C THR A 83 -2.99 0.39 3.08
N PHE A 84 -3.91 0.99 3.85
CA PHE A 84 -4.22 2.41 3.71
C PHE A 84 -3.01 3.30 4.01
N VAL A 85 -2.33 3.08 5.14
CA VAL A 85 -1.15 3.87 5.53
C VAL A 85 -0.08 3.80 4.46
N PHE A 86 0.23 2.60 3.96
CA PHE A 86 1.24 2.43 2.93
C PHE A 86 0.90 3.21 1.65
N VAL A 87 -0.34 3.10 1.16
CA VAL A 87 -0.80 3.81 -0.04
C VAL A 87 -0.81 5.32 0.16
N ALA A 88 -1.18 5.80 1.34
CA ALA A 88 -1.18 7.24 1.66
C ALA A 88 0.25 7.81 1.72
N GLU A 89 1.20 7.07 2.27
CA GLU A 89 2.62 7.44 2.29
C GLU A 89 3.21 7.52 0.87
N GLU A 90 2.94 6.55 0.01
CA GLU A 90 3.36 6.60 -1.40
C GLU A 90 2.82 7.86 -2.11
N LEU A 91 1.56 8.24 -1.87
CA LEU A 91 0.99 9.47 -2.42
C LEU A 91 1.64 10.75 -1.85
N VAL A 92 2.16 10.71 -0.62
CA VAL A 92 2.96 11.81 -0.06
C VAL A 92 4.33 11.88 -0.74
N GLU A 93 4.99 10.74 -0.94
CA GLU A 93 6.29 10.66 -1.61
C GLU A 93 6.22 11.13 -3.07
N GLU A 94 5.13 10.79 -3.78
CA GLU A 94 4.83 11.30 -5.12
C GLU A 94 4.42 12.78 -5.15
N GLY A 95 4.27 13.41 -3.99
CA GLY A 95 3.86 14.80 -3.85
C GLY A 95 2.40 15.07 -4.25
N LYS A 96 1.55 14.04 -4.23
CA LYS A 96 0.09 14.18 -4.42
C LYS A 96 -0.59 14.62 -3.13
N PHE A 97 -0.10 14.15 -2.00
CA PHE A 97 -0.55 14.53 -0.67
C PHE A 97 0.50 15.32 0.10
N VAL A 98 0.02 16.03 1.13
CA VAL A 98 0.84 16.67 2.16
C VAL A 98 0.37 16.15 3.51
N LYS A 99 1.32 15.78 4.38
CA LYS A 99 1.01 15.37 5.75
C LYS A 99 0.47 16.56 6.54
N ASP A 100 -0.58 16.30 7.29
CA ASP A 100 -1.20 17.25 8.22
C ASP A 100 -1.39 16.58 9.59
N LYS A 101 -1.12 17.30 10.67
CA LYS A 101 -1.14 16.74 12.03
C LYS A 101 -2.54 16.36 12.52
N VAL A 102 -3.59 16.99 12.00
CA VAL A 102 -4.98 16.76 12.39
C VAL A 102 -5.69 15.97 11.29
N LYS A 103 -5.46 16.36 10.04
CA LYS A 103 -6.15 15.82 8.86
C LYS A 103 -5.51 14.56 8.29
N ASN A 104 -4.42 14.08 8.88
CA ASN A 104 -3.54 13.01 8.38
C ASN A 104 -2.88 13.36 7.04
N VAL A 105 -3.66 13.45 5.97
CA VAL A 105 -3.24 13.92 4.65
C VAL A 105 -4.29 14.84 4.02
N VAL A 106 -3.80 15.81 3.24
CA VAL A 106 -4.60 16.66 2.36
C VAL A 106 -3.98 16.68 0.97
N LEU A 107 -4.77 17.05 -0.04
CA LEU A 107 -4.25 17.29 -1.38
C LEU A 107 -3.16 18.37 -1.36
N LYS A 108 -2.07 18.14 -2.09
CA LYS A 108 -1.10 19.20 -2.35
C LYS A 108 -1.77 20.26 -3.22
N ALA A 109 -2.00 21.45 -2.67
CA ALA A 109 -2.43 22.60 -3.45
C ALA A 109 -1.37 22.88 -4.54
N GLY A 110 -1.83 23.05 -5.78
CA GLY A 110 -0.95 23.28 -6.93
C GLY A 110 0.02 24.43 -6.67
N SER A 111 1.27 24.19 -7.01
CA SER A 111 2.33 25.21 -7.13
C SER A 111 1.96 26.30 -8.13
#